data_AF-A0A945KT56-F1
#
_entry.id   AF-A0A945KT56-F1
#
_cell.length_a   1.000
_cell.length_b   1.000
_cell.length_c   1.000
_cell.angle_alpha   90.00
_cell.angle_beta   90.00
_cell.angle_gamma   90.00
#
_symmetry.space_group_name_H-M   'P 1'
#
loop_
_entity.id
_entity.type
_entity.pdbx_description
1 polymer ?
#
loop_
_entity_poly.entity_id
_entity_poly.type
_entity_poly.pdbx_seq_one_letter_code
_entity_poly.pdbx_strand_id
1 'polypeptide(L)'
;MGIRFQIDVAMRLVIAWYEKQLDPLEYIKVMKEIAASPDFRPDFRLLAIISEDIDLSSLSADAMREMQAAEAASLQRPPGTLGVILAEDEMVTVMGKLYIELAANNPNLGTDIRMVSNAAEASALLGVNLAHLQMPAYAL
;
A
#
# COMPACT_ATOMS: atom_id res chain seq x y z
N MET A 1 10.23 2.68 -13.18
CA MET A 1 9.47 1.55 -12.59
C MET A 1 8.77 2.17 -11.42
N GLY A 2 7.44 2.10 -11.36
CA GLY A 2 6.68 2.65 -10.24
C GLY A 2 6.09 1.54 -9.40
N ILE A 3 4.83 1.18 -9.62
CA ILE A 3 4.08 0.31 -8.70
C ILE A 3 3.84 -1.06 -9.33
N ARG A 4 4.23 -2.11 -8.61
CA ARG A 4 3.87 -3.50 -8.93
C ARG A 4 2.87 -4.00 -7.91
N PHE A 5 1.99 -4.93 -8.29
CA PHE A 5 1.05 -5.51 -7.33
C PHE A 5 0.79 -7.00 -7.58
N GLN A 6 0.33 -7.67 -6.53
CA GLN A 6 -0.13 -9.06 -6.52
C GLN A 6 -1.38 -9.15 -5.64
N ILE A 7 -2.33 -9.99 -6.04
CA ILE A 7 -3.49 -10.34 -5.22
C ILE A 7 -3.34 -11.81 -4.85
N ASP A 8 -3.26 -12.09 -3.55
CA ASP A 8 -3.25 -13.44 -3.02
C ASP A 8 -4.62 -13.75 -2.41
N VAL A 9 -5.42 -14.52 -3.14
CA VAL A 9 -6.78 -14.91 -2.72
C VAL A 9 -6.75 -15.84 -1.50
N ALA A 10 -5.76 -16.72 -1.40
CA ALA A 10 -5.65 -17.66 -0.30
C ALA A 10 -5.34 -16.94 1.02
N MET A 11 -4.50 -15.89 0.95
CA MET A 11 -4.16 -15.04 2.08
C MET A 11 -5.11 -13.85 2.26
N ARG A 12 -6.07 -13.65 1.34
CA ARG A 12 -6.98 -12.50 1.30
C ARG A 12 -6.21 -11.19 1.45
N LEU A 13 -5.17 -11.04 0.64
CA LEU A 13 -4.17 -9.99 0.76
C LEU A 13 -3.90 -9.38 -0.62
N VAL A 14 -3.89 -8.05 -0.70
CA VAL A 14 -3.33 -7.30 -1.83
C VAL A 14 -1.96 -6.79 -1.42
N ILE A 15 -0.97 -7.03 -2.25
CA ILE A 15 0.42 -6.65 -2.02
C ILE A 15 0.80 -5.64 -3.11
N ALA A 16 1.31 -4.49 -2.73
CA ALA A 16 1.81 -3.46 -3.64
C ALA A 16 3.27 -3.12 -3.31
N TRP A 17 4.14 -3.16 -4.31
CA TRP A 17 5.54 -2.76 -4.21
C TRP A 17 5.74 -1.43 -4.90
N TYR A 18 6.32 -0.47 -4.18
CA TYR A 18 6.60 0.88 -4.64
C TYR A 18 8.11 1.01 -4.82
N GLU A 19 8.58 1.28 -6.04
CA GLU A 19 10.01 1.31 -6.38
C GLU A 19 10.36 2.57 -7.16
N LYS A 20 11.63 3.01 -7.06
CA LYS A 20 12.26 4.10 -7.83
C LYS A 20 11.56 5.46 -7.79
N GLN A 21 10.40 5.63 -8.42
CA GLN A 21 9.69 6.91 -8.44
C GLN A 21 8.19 6.67 -8.30
N LEU A 22 7.55 7.42 -7.40
CA LEU A 22 6.11 7.39 -7.25
C LEU A 22 5.45 8.47 -8.13
N ASP A 23 4.93 8.06 -9.28
CA ASP A 23 4.06 8.90 -10.12
C ASP A 23 2.60 8.77 -9.67
N PRO A 24 1.93 9.89 -9.29
CA PRO A 24 0.51 9.92 -8.94
C PRO A 24 -0.42 9.31 -10.00
N LEU A 25 -0.13 9.50 -11.29
CA LEU A 25 -0.97 8.97 -12.37
C LEU A 25 -0.82 7.45 -12.48
N GLU A 26 0.40 6.94 -12.29
CA GLU A 26 0.67 5.51 -12.23
C GLU A 26 -0.05 4.88 -11.03
N TYR A 27 0.00 5.53 -9.87
CA TYR A 27 -0.75 5.12 -8.69
C TYR A 27 -2.25 4.96 -8.95
N ILE A 28 -2.88 6.00 -9.49
CA ILE A 28 -4.30 6.00 -9.80
C ILE A 28 -4.65 4.88 -10.77
N LYS A 29 -3.79 4.65 -11.77
CA LYS A 29 -3.96 3.55 -12.72
C LYS A 29 -3.90 2.19 -12.04
N VAL A 30 -2.89 1.93 -11.19
CA VAL A 30 -2.76 0.65 -10.49
C VAL A 30 -3.93 0.39 -9.53
N MET A 31 -4.42 1.40 -8.81
CA MET A 31 -5.59 1.22 -7.94
C MET A 31 -6.84 0.80 -8.71
N LYS A 32 -7.04 1.35 -9.92
CA LYS A 32 -8.13 0.94 -10.81
C LYS A 32 -7.93 -0.49 -11.35
N GLU A 33 -6.70 -0.87 -11.66
CA GLU A 33 -6.38 -2.23 -12.09
C GLU A 33 -6.64 -3.27 -10.99
N ILE A 34 -6.27 -2.97 -9.75
CA ILE A 34 -6.59 -3.82 -8.59
C ILE A 34 -8.11 -3.95 -8.44
N ALA A 35 -8.84 -2.83 -8.45
CA ALA A 35 -10.30 -2.81 -8.32
C ALA A 35 -11.02 -3.60 -9.41
N ALA A 36 -10.49 -3.56 -10.63
CA ALA A 36 -11.05 -4.28 -11.78
C ALA A 36 -10.66 -5.77 -11.82
N SER A 37 -9.74 -6.22 -10.97
CA SER A 37 -9.31 -7.62 -10.93
C SER A 37 -10.45 -8.53 -10.47
N PRO A 38 -10.74 -9.65 -11.16
CA PRO A 38 -11.78 -10.60 -10.76
C PRO A 38 -11.48 -11.28 -9.42
N ASP A 39 -10.22 -11.32 -9.01
CA ASP A 39 -9.74 -11.94 -7.77
C ASP A 39 -9.79 -10.98 -6.58
N PHE A 40 -9.94 -9.67 -6.83
CA PHE A 40 -10.02 -8.68 -5.77
C PHE A 40 -11.34 -8.77 -5.01
N ARG A 41 -11.28 -8.61 -3.69
CA ARG A 41 -12.45 -8.32 -2.87
C ARG A 41 -12.16 -7.10 -1.99
N PRO A 42 -13.14 -6.20 -1.79
CA PRO A 42 -12.95 -4.97 -1.00
C PRO A 42 -12.51 -5.18 0.45
N ASP A 43 -12.75 -6.36 1.01
CA ASP A 43 -12.44 -6.74 2.40
C ASP A 43 -11.07 -7.44 2.55
N PHE A 44 -10.25 -7.45 1.49
CA PHE A 44 -8.88 -7.95 1.56
C PHE A 44 -7.97 -6.98 2.31
N ARG A 45 -7.05 -7.53 3.08
CA ARG A 45 -6.01 -6.76 3.77
C ARG A 45 -4.99 -6.24 2.76
N LEU A 46 -4.19 -5.26 3.17
CA LEU A 46 -3.18 -4.66 2.30
C LEU A 46 -1.79 -4.79 2.91
N LEU A 47 -0.83 -5.06 2.05
CA LEU A 47 0.58 -4.91 2.33
C LEU A 47 1.20 -3.97 1.29
N ALA A 48 1.60 -2.78 1.71
CA ALA A 48 2.42 -1.88 0.91
C ALA A 48 3.88 -2.08 1.30
N ILE A 49 4.73 -2.38 0.33
CA ILE A 49 6.18 -2.54 0.50
C ILE A 49 6.83 -1.37 -0.23
N ILE A 50 7.49 -0.50 0.51
CA ILE A 50 8.09 0.71 -0.05
C ILE A 50 9.61 0.52 -0.08
N SER A 51 10.19 0.64 -1.27
CA SER A 51 11.64 0.58 -1.47
C SER A 51 12.35 1.77 -0.81
N GLU A 52 13.56 1.54 -0.32
CA GLU A 52 14.42 2.59 0.25
C GLU A 52 14.79 3.68 -0.77
N ASP A 53 14.87 3.32 -2.05
CA ASP A 53 15.26 4.21 -3.15
C ASP A 53 14.09 5.01 -3.77
N ILE A 54 12.92 5.02 -3.14
CA ILE A 54 11.74 5.69 -3.69
C ILE A 54 11.93 7.23 -3.74
N ASP A 55 11.86 7.78 -4.95
CA ASP A 55 11.79 9.21 -5.22
C ASP A 55 10.33 9.69 -5.09
N LEU A 56 10.16 10.66 -4.21
CA LEU A 56 8.89 11.25 -3.80
C LEU A 56 8.81 12.73 -4.19
N SER A 57 9.82 13.25 -4.87
CA SER A 57 9.90 14.67 -5.25
C SER A 57 8.73 15.14 -6.13
N SER A 58 8.04 14.20 -6.80
CA SER A 58 6.84 14.42 -7.61
C SER A 58 5.54 14.55 -6.80
N LEU A 59 5.54 14.27 -5.51
CA LEU A 59 4.32 14.25 -4.69
C LEU A 59 4.00 15.63 -4.11
N SER A 60 3.06 16.33 -4.75
CA SER A 60 2.44 17.52 -4.19
C SER A 60 1.25 17.16 -3.29
N ALA A 61 0.84 18.11 -2.43
CA ALA A 61 -0.37 17.96 -1.62
C ALA A 61 -1.62 17.66 -2.45
N ASP A 62 -1.73 18.25 -3.64
CA ASP A 62 -2.87 18.04 -4.53
C ASP A 62 -2.82 16.68 -5.22
N ALA A 63 -1.64 16.26 -5.69
CA ALA A 63 -1.44 14.92 -6.24
C ALA A 63 -1.84 13.83 -5.23
N MET A 64 -1.47 14.01 -3.96
CA MET A 64 -1.86 13.08 -2.90
C MET A 64 -3.38 13.04 -2.67
N ARG A 65 -4.07 14.18 -2.73
CA ARG A 65 -5.54 14.22 -2.62
C ARG A 65 -6.20 13.51 -3.80
N GLU A 66 -5.67 13.67 -5.01
CA GLU A 66 -6.18 12.99 -6.20
C GLU A 66 -6.00 11.46 -6.11
N MET A 67 -4.82 11.01 -5.67
CA MET A 67 -4.53 9.59 -5.42
C MET A 67 -5.52 8.99 -4.41
N GLN A 68 -5.83 9.70 -3.32
CA GLN A 68 -6.81 9.25 -2.32
C GLN A 68 -8.23 9.17 -2.87
N ALA A 69 -8.66 10.20 -3.58
CA ALA A 69 -10.00 10.22 -4.17
C ALA A 69 -10.18 9.06 -5.14
N ALA A 70 -9.15 8.77 -5.93
CA ALA A 70 -9.14 7.62 -6.82
C ALA A 70 -9.17 6.29 -6.08
N GLU A 71 -8.39 6.13 -5.00
CA GLU A 71 -8.36 4.91 -4.21
C GLU A 71 -9.70 4.62 -3.53
N ALA A 72 -10.27 5.63 -2.86
CA ALA A 72 -11.58 5.51 -2.21
C ALA A 72 -12.68 5.17 -3.21
N ALA A 73 -12.65 5.78 -4.40
CA ALA A 73 -13.61 5.48 -5.47
C ALA A 73 -13.42 4.08 -6.07
N SER A 74 -12.18 3.62 -6.18
CA SER A 74 -11.85 2.35 -6.85
C SER A 74 -12.06 1.15 -5.93
N LEU A 75 -11.57 1.21 -4.69
CA LEU A 75 -11.45 0.02 -3.85
C LEU A 75 -12.61 -0.14 -2.85
N GLN A 76 -13.36 0.93 -2.55
CA GLN A 76 -14.61 0.92 -1.76
C GLN A 76 -14.51 0.03 -0.49
N ARG A 77 -13.44 0.19 0.27
CA ARG A 77 -13.09 -0.75 1.35
C ARG A 77 -14.04 -0.60 2.56
N PRO A 78 -14.42 -1.70 3.22
CA PRO A 78 -15.16 -1.63 4.48
C PRO A 78 -14.36 -0.92 5.59
N PRO A 79 -15.02 -0.21 6.52
CA PRO A 79 -14.36 0.33 7.70
C PRO A 79 -13.65 -0.74 8.53
N GLY A 80 -12.42 -0.44 8.97
CA GLY A 80 -11.58 -1.35 9.77
C GLY A 80 -10.73 -2.34 8.96
N THR A 81 -10.66 -2.19 7.63
CA THR A 81 -9.78 -3.03 6.80
C THR A 81 -8.32 -2.76 7.20
N LEU A 82 -7.53 -3.79 7.49
CA LEU A 82 -6.13 -3.59 7.91
C LEU A 82 -5.23 -3.36 6.68
N GLY A 83 -4.46 -2.27 6.72
CA GLY A 83 -3.33 -2.02 5.83
C GLY A 83 -2.03 -1.99 6.61
N VAL A 84 -0.99 -2.62 6.07
CA VAL A 84 0.37 -2.59 6.63
C VAL A 84 1.32 -1.97 5.64
N ILE A 85 2.10 -1.00 6.09
CA ILE A 85 3.21 -0.40 5.34
C ILE A 85 4.51 -0.97 5.90
N LEU A 86 5.23 -1.73 5.09
CA LEU A 86 6.58 -2.20 5.38
C LEU A 86 7.57 -1.18 4.80
N ALA A 87 8.32 -0.55 5.70
CA ALA A 87 9.30 0.48 5.39
C ALA A 87 10.54 0.25 6.27
N GLU A 88 11.64 -0.21 5.68
CA GLU A 88 12.84 -0.61 6.43
C GLU A 88 13.75 0.58 6.79
N ASP A 89 13.56 1.74 6.13
CA ASP A 89 14.35 2.98 6.33
C ASP A 89 13.54 4.10 7.03
N GLU A 90 14.21 4.89 7.89
CA GLU A 90 13.70 6.10 8.54
C GLU A 90 13.22 7.17 7.54
N MET A 91 13.80 7.27 6.33
CA MET A 91 13.36 8.24 5.31
C MET A 91 12.00 7.87 4.69
N VAL A 92 11.71 6.57 4.55
CA VAL A 92 10.44 6.03 4.03
C VAL A 92 9.29 6.18 5.05
N THR A 93 9.65 6.32 6.33
CA THR A 93 8.73 6.57 7.44
C THR A 93 7.90 7.83 7.24
N VAL A 94 8.38 8.83 6.49
CA VAL A 94 7.64 10.08 6.19
C VAL A 94 6.41 9.79 5.32
N MET A 95 6.54 8.92 4.30
CA MET A 95 5.40 8.52 3.46
C MET A 95 4.40 7.67 4.23
N GLY A 96 4.89 6.72 5.03
CA GLY A 96 4.03 5.92 5.89
C GLY A 96 3.23 6.79 6.86
N LYS A 97 3.90 7.75 7.52
CA LYS A 97 3.24 8.73 8.41
C LYS A 97 2.22 9.60 7.68
N LEU A 98 2.56 10.09 6.50
CA LEU A 98 1.65 10.89 5.68
C LEU A 98 0.42 10.08 5.26
N TYR A 99 0.61 8.84 4.82
CA TYR A 99 -0.48 7.93 4.47
C TYR A 99 -1.37 7.58 5.67
N ILE A 100 -0.78 7.40 6.85
CA ILE A 100 -1.49 7.21 8.13
C ILE A 100 -2.31 8.46 8.50
N GLU A 101 -1.70 9.65 8.45
CA GLU A 101 -2.40 10.91 8.74
C GLU A 101 -3.55 11.16 7.76
N LEU A 102 -3.39 10.79 6.50
CA LEU A 102 -4.40 10.95 5.47
C LEU A 102 -5.55 9.93 5.61
N ALA A 103 -5.24 8.67 5.93
CA ALA A 103 -6.25 7.66 6.26
C ALA A 103 -7.05 8.04 7.51
N ALA A 104 -6.40 8.61 8.53
CA ALA A 104 -7.08 9.13 9.73
C ALA A 104 -8.04 10.28 9.42
N ASN A 105 -7.78 11.07 8.37
CA ASN A 105 -8.58 12.23 7.98
C ASN A 105 -9.62 11.95 6.87
N ASN A 106 -9.65 10.72 6.34
CA ASN A 106 -10.61 10.34 5.30
C ASN A 106 -11.42 9.11 5.75
N PRO A 107 -12.61 9.30 6.34
CA PRO A 107 -13.43 8.20 6.85
C PRO A 107 -13.85 7.20 5.78
N ASN A 108 -13.75 7.57 4.49
CA ASN A 108 -14.09 6.71 3.35
C ASN A 108 -12.95 5.77 2.93
N LEU A 109 -11.71 5.97 3.42
CA LEU A 109 -10.62 5.03 3.15
C LEU A 109 -10.82 3.71 3.89
N GLY A 110 -11.60 3.71 4.99
CA GLY A 110 -12.01 2.51 5.72
C GLY A 110 -10.86 1.66 6.27
N THR A 111 -9.61 2.14 6.18
CA THR A 111 -8.43 1.30 6.40
C THR A 111 -7.74 1.72 7.70
N ASP A 112 -7.56 0.79 8.66
CA ASP A 112 -6.63 0.97 9.79
C ASP A 112 -5.22 0.67 9.28
N ILE A 113 -4.34 1.67 9.31
CA ILE A 113 -3.01 1.57 8.71
C ILE A 113 -1.95 1.52 9.79
N ARG A 114 -1.10 0.49 9.71
CA ARG A 114 0.03 0.28 10.61
C ARG A 114 1.32 0.30 9.80
N MET A 115 2.35 0.94 10.33
CA MET A 115 3.68 0.92 9.73
C MET A 115 4.60 0.06 10.59
N VAL A 116 5.44 -0.72 9.92
CA VAL A 116 6.40 -1.66 10.53
C VAL A 116 7.71 -1.62 9.77
N SER A 117 8.80 -1.97 10.45
CA SER A 117 10.15 -1.91 9.88
C SER A 117 10.71 -3.25 9.44
N ASN A 118 9.95 -4.34 9.58
CA ASN A 118 10.38 -5.66 9.16
C ASN A 118 9.20 -6.57 8.78
N ALA A 119 9.49 -7.55 7.93
CA ALA A 119 8.50 -8.50 7.43
C ALA A 119 7.89 -9.40 8.52
N ALA A 120 8.58 -9.62 9.65
CA ALA A 120 8.08 -10.45 10.75
C ALA A 120 6.92 -9.75 11.49
N GLU A 121 7.06 -8.46 11.78
CA GLU A 121 5.99 -7.63 12.33
C GLU A 121 4.82 -7.50 11.35
N ALA A 122 5.11 -7.27 10.07
CA ALA A 122 4.07 -7.23 9.03
C ALA A 122 3.28 -8.54 8.98
N SER A 123 3.98 -9.68 9.03
CA SER A 123 3.38 -11.02 9.08
C SER A 123 2.48 -11.20 10.30
N ALA A 124 2.95 -10.76 11.47
CA ALA A 124 2.20 -10.87 12.73
C ALA A 124 0.91 -10.03 12.70
N LEU A 125 0.98 -8.78 12.25
CA LEU A 125 -0.19 -7.90 12.13
C LEU A 125 -1.20 -8.40 11.11
N LEU A 126 -0.70 -8.84 9.95
CA LEU A 126 -1.55 -9.36 8.88
C LEU A 126 -2.03 -10.79 9.18
N GLY A 127 -1.50 -11.49 10.18
CA GLY A 127 -1.86 -12.88 10.47
C GLY A 127 -1.60 -13.82 9.28
N VAL A 128 -0.53 -13.56 8.52
CA VAL A 128 -0.10 -14.35 7.36
C VAL A 128 1.40 -14.58 7.43
N ASN A 129 1.91 -15.65 6.82
CA ASN A 129 3.35 -15.87 6.75
C ASN A 129 3.90 -15.21 5.48
N LEU A 130 4.59 -14.08 5.56
CA LEU A 130 5.12 -13.40 4.36
C LEU A 130 6.41 -14.00 3.81
N ALA A 131 7.02 -15.00 4.47
CA ALA A 131 8.31 -15.56 4.08
C ALA A 131 8.32 -16.28 2.71
N HIS A 132 7.15 -16.61 2.17
CA HIS A 132 7.00 -17.22 0.83
C HIS A 132 6.82 -16.16 -0.27
N LEU A 133 6.62 -14.89 0.08
CA LEU A 133 6.57 -13.83 -0.91
C LEU A 133 7.98 -13.68 -1.50
N GLN A 134 8.09 -13.87 -2.81
CA GLN A 134 9.29 -13.49 -3.54
C GLN A 134 9.36 -11.96 -3.57
N MET A 135 9.81 -11.38 -2.47
CA MET A 135 10.11 -9.96 -2.42
C MET A 135 11.20 -9.68 -3.47
N PRO A 136 11.11 -8.56 -4.21
CA PRO A 136 12.20 -8.12 -5.05
C PRO A 136 13.50 -8.13 -4.24
N ALA A 137 14.60 -8.59 -4.85
CA ALA A 137 15.88 -8.88 -4.19
C ALA A 137 16.57 -7.66 -3.50
N TYR A 138 15.90 -6.52 -3.43
CA TYR A 138 16.37 -5.28 -2.81
C TYR A 138 15.95 -5.15 -1.33
N ALA A 139 15.35 -6.20 -0.74
CA ALA A 139 15.00 -6.29 0.69
C ALA A 139 15.83 -7.36 1.45
N LEU A 140 17.10 -7.58 1.05
CA LEU A 140 18.05 -8.48 1.73
C LEU A 140 19.43 -7.84 1.85
#